data_AF-A0A7W1DTZ5-F1
#
_entry.id   AF-A0A7W1DTZ5-F1
#
_cell.length_a   1.000
_cell.length_b   1.000
_cell.length_c   1.000
_cell.angle_alpha   90.00
_cell.angle_beta   90.00
_cell.angle_gamma   90.00
#
_symmetry.space_group_name_H-M   'P 1'
#
loop_
_entity.id
_entity.type
_entity.pdbx_description
1 polymer ?
#
loop_
_entity_poly.entity_id
_entity_poly.type
_entity_poly.pdbx_seq_one_letter_code
_entity_poly.pdbx_strand_id
1 'polypeptide(L)' 'MRDSEERGGTTLTKPRGRHPERRLTAVHIRNAKRPGRYADGNGLYLFVDDAGAKRWVLRTVVGGTR' A
#
# COMPACT_ATOMS: atom_id res chain seq x y z
N MET A 1 -5.62 14.10 49.97
CA MET A 1 -5.19 14.97 48.86
C MET A 1 -4.08 14.23 48.14
N ARG A 2 -4.39 13.53 47.05
CA ARG A 2 -3.42 12.79 46.24
C ARG A 2 -3.54 13.34 44.82
N ASP A 3 -2.43 13.87 44.36
CA ASP A 3 -2.21 14.39 43.02
C ASP A 3 -2.38 13.31 41.93
N SER A 4 -2.86 13.79 40.78
CA SER A 4 -2.42 13.43 39.43
C SER A 4 -2.57 11.99 38.93
N GLU A 5 -3.44 11.83 37.93
CA GLU A 5 -3.08 11.20 36.64
C GLU A 5 -4.18 11.48 35.60
N GLU A 6 -4.03 12.57 34.84
CA GLU A 6 -4.68 12.70 33.53
C GLU A 6 -4.10 11.62 32.60
N ARG A 7 -4.86 10.56 32.33
CA ARG A 7 -4.51 9.61 31.27
C ARG A 7 -4.96 10.17 29.92
N GLY A 8 -4.04 10.85 29.25
CA GLY A 8 -4.15 11.15 27.83
C GLY A 8 -4.29 9.87 27.01
N GLY A 9 -5.51 9.57 26.56
CA GLY A 9 -5.82 8.50 25.63
C GLY A 9 -5.88 9.05 24.21
N THR A 10 -4.85 8.76 23.43
CA THR A 10 -4.62 9.16 22.03
C THR A 10 -5.86 9.05 21.15
N THR A 11 -6.32 10.17 20.58
CA THR A 11 -7.30 10.17 19.51
C THR A 11 -6.71 9.48 18.27
N LEU A 12 -7.26 8.32 17.89
CA LEU A 12 -6.92 7.64 16.64
C LEU A 12 -7.49 8.45 15.46
N THR A 13 -6.81 9.52 15.09
CA THR A 13 -7.22 10.35 13.95
C THR A 13 -6.97 9.56 12.67
N LYS A 14 -8.03 9.16 11.97
CA LYS A 14 -7.96 8.61 10.60
C LYS A 14 -7.04 9.51 9.76
N PRO A 15 -6.01 8.98 9.09
CA PRO A 15 -5.08 9.80 8.33
C PRO A 15 -5.85 10.62 7.30
N ARG A 16 -5.76 11.95 7.41
CA ARG A 16 -6.35 12.87 6.43
C ARG A 16 -5.47 12.87 5.19
N GLY A 17 -6.04 12.50 4.06
CA GLY A 17 -5.32 12.41 2.77
C GLY A 17 -6.13 11.62 1.75
N ARG A 18 -5.71 11.68 0.48
CA ARG A 18 -6.34 10.95 -0.63
C ARG A 18 -6.43 9.46 -0.24
N HIS A 19 -7.65 8.91 -0.15
CA HIS A 19 -7.86 7.49 0.11
C HIS A 19 -7.23 6.72 -1.04
N PRO A 20 -6.10 6.04 -0.83
CA PRO A 20 -5.37 5.49 -1.95
C PRO A 20 -6.06 4.17 -2.27
N GLU A 21 -7.01 4.22 -3.21
CA GLU A 21 -7.60 3.00 -3.73
C GLU A 21 -6.47 2.06 -4.18
N ARG A 22 -6.38 0.90 -3.50
CA ARG A 22 -5.47 -0.20 -3.82
C ARG A 22 -3.98 0.08 -3.63
N ARG A 23 -3.55 0.91 -2.68
CA ARG A 23 -2.12 1.00 -2.32
C ARG A 23 -1.64 -0.23 -1.56
N LEU A 24 -0.54 -0.81 -2.02
CA LEU A 24 0.15 -1.91 -1.36
C LEU A 24 0.88 -1.44 -0.11
N THR A 25 1.00 -2.35 0.85
CA THR A 25 1.83 -2.15 2.03
C THR A 25 3.06 -3.06 1.96
N ALA A 26 4.14 -2.69 2.65
CA ALA A 26 5.33 -3.54 2.72
C ALA A 26 5.01 -4.96 3.23
N VAL A 27 4.10 -5.08 4.20
CA VAL A 27 3.62 -6.39 4.69
C VAL A 27 2.92 -7.18 3.58
N HIS A 28 2.03 -6.54 2.81
CA HIS A 28 1.36 -7.18 1.69
C HIS A 28 2.37 -7.68 0.63
N ILE A 29 3.33 -6.83 0.25
CA ILE A 29 4.37 -7.17 -0.74
C ILE A 29 5.19 -8.39 -0.30
N ARG A 30 5.60 -8.43 0.98
CA ARG A 30 6.33 -9.57 1.55
C ARG A 30 5.52 -10.86 1.52
N ASN A 31 4.21 -10.78 1.75
CA ASN A 31 3.33 -11.94 1.82
C ASN A 31 2.73 -12.36 0.46
N ALA A 32 2.90 -11.57 -0.59
CA ALA A 32 2.39 -11.86 -1.93
C ALA A 32 3.14 -13.05 -2.55
N LYS A 33 2.59 -14.26 -2.43
CA LYS A 33 3.18 -15.50 -2.97
C LYS A 33 2.50 -16.03 -4.23
N ARG A 34 1.24 -15.62 -4.47
CA ARG A 34 0.50 -16.09 -5.64
C ARG A 34 1.01 -15.35 -6.88
N PRO A 35 1.29 -16.05 -7.98
CA PRO A 35 1.62 -15.40 -9.24
C PRO A 35 0.47 -14.47 -9.68
N GLY A 36 0.81 -13.30 -10.22
CA GLY A 36 -0.18 -12.32 -10.64
C GLY A 36 0.28 -10.86 -10.55
N ARG A 37 -0.68 -9.96 -10.74
CA ARG A 37 -0.49 -8.51 -10.71
C ARG A 37 -1.25 -7.91 -9.54
N TYR A 38 -0.53 -7.25 -8.65
CA TYR A 38 -1.08 -6.55 -7.49
C TYR A 38 -1.00 -5.05 -7.76
N ALA A 39 -2.15 -4.37 -7.84
CA ALA A 39 -2.18 -2.93 -8.06
C ALA A 39 -1.66 -2.18 -6.82
N ASP A 40 -0.90 -1.11 -7.03
CA ASP A 40 -0.43 -0.16 -6.02
C ASP A 40 -1.01 1.26 -6.22
N GLY A 41 -1.84 1.43 -7.25
CA GLY A 41 -2.44 2.70 -7.66
C GLY A 41 -1.69 3.38 -8.80
N ASN A 42 -2.32 4.36 -9.47
CA ASN A 42 -1.74 5.17 -10.54
C ASN A 42 -1.06 4.38 -11.69
N GLY A 43 -1.54 3.17 -11.97
CA GLY A 43 -0.96 2.30 -13.00
C GLY A 43 0.31 1.57 -12.59
N LEU A 44 0.76 1.68 -11.33
CA LEU A 44 1.85 0.88 -10.77
C LEU A 44 1.32 -0.47 -10.27
N TYR A 45 2.04 -1.54 -10.60
CA TYR A 45 1.73 -2.91 -10.20
C TYR A 45 2.98 -3.61 -9.70
N LEU A 46 2.83 -4.44 -8.68
CA LEU A 46 3.77 -5.50 -8.35
C LEU A 46 3.41 -6.75 -9.17
N PHE A 47 4.31 -7.19 -10.04
CA PHE A 47 4.19 -8.46 -10.75
C PHE A 47 4.94 -9.54 -9.97
N VAL A 48 4.26 -10.63 -9.65
CA VAL A 48 4.84 -11.85 -9.05
C VAL A 48 4.76 -12.96 -10.08
N ASP A 49 5.89 -13.58 -10.42
CA ASP A 49 5.93 -14.70 -11.36
C ASP A 49 5.72 -16.06 -10.66
N ASP A 50 5.68 -17.13 -11.45
CA ASP A 50 5.48 -18.50 -10.97
C ASP A 50 6.64 -18.99 -10.08
N ALA A 51 7.84 -18.44 -10.25
CA ALA A 51 9.00 -18.70 -9.38
C ALA A 51 8.97 -17.87 -8.08
N GLY A 52 8.02 -16.92 -7.95
CA GLY A 52 7.84 -16.04 -6.81
C GLY A 52 8.69 -14.76 -6.85
N ALA A 53 9.46 -14.54 -7.91
CA ALA A 53 10.21 -13.31 -8.10
C ALA A 53 9.27 -12.12 -8.29
N LYS A 54 9.69 -10.95 -7.82
CA LYS A 54 8.87 -9.75 -7.74
C LYS A 54 9.50 -8.62 -8.52
N ARG A 55 8.72 -7.97 -9.37
CA ARG A 55 9.17 -6.81 -10.15
C ARG A 55 8.08 -5.74 -10.21
N TRP A 56 8.50 -4.49 -10.20
CA TRP A 56 7.59 -3.37 -10.39
C TRP A 56 7.32 -3.13 -11.88
N VAL A 57 6.06 -2.88 -12.22
CA VAL A 57 5.62 -2.57 -13.58
C VAL A 57 4.74 -1.33 -13.53
N LEU A 58 5.17 -0.28 -14.21
CA LEU A 58 4.35 0.90 -14.46
C LEU A 58 3.64 0.75 -15.81
N ARG A 59 2.32 0.84 -15.81
CA ARG A 59 1.52 0.86 -17.04
C ARG A 59 0.99 2.25 -17.29
N THR A 60 1.66 3.00 -18.15
CA THR A 60 1.27 4.35 -18.56
C THR A 60 0.86 4.40 -20.03
N VAL A 61 0.37 5.54 -20.51
CA VAL A 61 0.14 5.83 -21.94
C VAL A 61 1.03 7.02 -22.30
N VAL A 62 1.79 6.92 -23.39
CA VAL A 62 2.60 8.03 -23.92
C VAL A 62 2.21 8.24 -25.37
N GLY A 63 1.75 9.45 -25.73
CA GLY A 63 1.32 9.76 -27.09
C GLY A 63 0.23 8.81 -27.63
N GLY A 64 -0.68 8.35 -26.77
CA GLY A 64 -1.76 7.42 -27.14
C GLY A 64 -1.36 5.93 -27.20
N THR A 65 -0.09 5.60 -27.01
CA THR A 65 0.41 4.21 -27.03
C THR A 65 0.68 3.69 -25.62
N ARG A 66 0.43 2.40 -25.40
CA ARG A 66 0.56 1.73 -24.09
C ARG A 66 1.35 0.43 -24.15
#